data_AF-A0AA40ANX8-F1
#
_entry.id   AF-A0AA40ANX8-F1
#
_cell.length_a   1.000
_cell.length_b   1.000
_cell.length_c   1.000
_cell.angle_alpha   90.00
_cell.angle_beta   90.00
_cell.angle_gamma   90.00
#
_symmetry.space_group_name_H-M   'P 1'
#
loop_
_entity.id
_entity.type
_entity.pdbx_description
1 polymer ?
#
loop_
_entity_poly.entity_id
_entity_poly.type
_entity_poly.pdbx_seq_one_letter_code
_entity_poly.pdbx_strand_id
1 'polypeptide(L)'
;MESKSTAFKSADAVMERAVRRGLTADRTKINPRAVRRNLRSKSKYRYSLALEVWHSYERKYRPSDPRDMQVMKHCAETLALGMIGKLDEEDKLPTPDSLRGSMRRFYNAWERHYNLEIPLDVKRSMAPVSKAVVTR
;
A
#
# COMPACT_ATOMS: atom_id res chain seq x y z
N MET A 1 26.59 0.71 40.99
CA MET A 1 25.45 0.85 40.06
C MET A 1 25.83 1.88 39.01
N GLU A 2 26.32 1.45 37.85
CA GLU A 2 26.60 2.37 36.74
C GLU A 2 25.28 2.73 36.04
N SER A 3 24.91 4.01 36.16
CA SER A 3 23.80 4.59 35.42
C SER A 3 24.17 4.67 33.94
N LYS A 4 23.56 3.83 33.11
CA LYS A 4 23.61 3.96 31.64
C LYS A 4 22.80 5.18 31.22
N SER A 5 23.40 6.36 31.32
CA SER A 5 22.91 7.58 30.69
C SER A 5 23.05 7.44 29.18
N THR A 6 21.98 7.03 28.50
CA THR A 6 21.85 7.19 27.05
C THR A 6 21.66 8.67 26.74
N ALA A 7 22.77 9.41 26.78
CA ALA A 7 22.80 10.83 26.49
C ALA A 7 22.55 11.06 25.00
N PHE A 8 21.40 11.66 24.69
CA PHE A 8 21.29 12.53 23.53
C PHE A 8 22.26 13.70 23.75
N LYS A 9 23.52 13.51 23.37
CA LYS A 9 24.51 14.60 23.27
C LYS A 9 23.93 15.62 22.28
N SER A 10 24.03 16.91 22.60
CA SER A 10 23.45 18.08 21.92
C SER A 10 23.20 17.97 20.40
N ALA A 11 22.29 18.80 19.87
CA ALA A 11 22.00 18.85 18.43
C ALA A 11 23.28 18.96 17.57
N ASP A 12 24.23 19.78 17.99
CA ASP A 12 25.53 19.93 17.32
C ASP A 12 26.33 18.63 17.31
N ALA A 13 26.36 17.90 18.43
CA ALA A 13 27.06 16.62 18.51
C ALA A 13 26.44 15.53 17.60
N VAL A 14 25.14 15.63 17.29
CA VAL A 14 24.48 14.76 16.30
C VAL A 14 24.93 15.13 14.88
N MET A 15 24.95 16.43 14.56
CA MET A 15 25.37 16.94 13.26
C MET A 15 26.84 16.61 12.96
N GLU A 16 27.75 16.89 13.89
CA GLU A 16 29.17 16.56 13.76
C GLU A 16 29.39 15.06 13.52
N ARG A 17 28.65 14.22 14.25
CA ARG A 17 28.74 12.76 14.09
C ARG A 17 28.22 12.32 12.72
N ALA A 18 27.16 12.94 12.21
CA ALA A 18 26.61 12.62 10.90
C ALA A 18 27.59 13.00 9.78
N VAL A 19 28.18 14.20 9.83
CA VAL A 19 29.22 14.65 8.89
C VAL A 19 30.42 13.70 8.93
N ARG A 20 30.91 13.36 10.13
CA ARG A 20 32.02 12.41 10.31
C ARG A 20 31.73 11.03 9.73
N ARG A 21 30.48 10.60 9.72
CA ARG A 21 30.02 9.31 9.16
C ARG A 21 29.70 9.38 7.66
N GLY A 22 29.98 10.50 7.00
CA GLY A 22 29.83 10.65 5.56
C GLY A 22 28.48 11.20 5.10
N LEU A 23 27.72 11.90 5.96
CA LEU A 23 26.55 12.66 5.52
C LEU A 23 27.00 13.71 4.50
N THR A 24 26.53 13.56 3.26
CA THR A 24 26.81 14.51 2.19
C THR A 24 25.96 15.78 2.33
N ALA A 25 26.56 16.93 2.03
CA ALA A 25 25.82 18.19 1.92
C ALA A 25 24.91 18.23 0.67
N ASP A 26 25.23 17.43 -0.35
CA ASP A 26 24.45 17.33 -1.58
C ASP A 26 23.23 16.43 -1.39
N ARG A 27 22.08 17.07 -1.16
CA ARG A 27 20.80 16.38 -0.94
C ARG A 27 20.32 15.59 -2.15
N THR A 28 20.81 15.88 -3.36
CA THR A 28 20.39 15.16 -4.58
C THR A 28 20.88 13.72 -4.62
N LYS A 29 21.94 13.41 -3.84
CA LYS A 29 22.47 12.05 -3.68
C LYS A 29 21.63 11.19 -2.74
N ILE A 30 20.69 11.78 -2.00
CA ILE A 30 19.77 11.05 -1.14
C ILE A 30 18.61 10.59 -1.99
N ASN A 31 18.29 9.29 -1.95
CA ASN A 31 17.11 8.75 -2.61
C ASN A 31 15.84 9.38 -2.01
N PRO A 32 15.07 10.19 -2.75
CA PRO A 32 13.89 10.85 -2.22
C PRO A 32 12.69 9.90 -2.08
N ARG A 33 12.81 8.66 -2.55
CA ARG A 33 11.71 7.68 -2.53
C ARG A 33 11.43 7.19 -1.12
N ALA A 34 10.16 6.91 -0.85
CA ALA A 34 9.72 6.41 0.45
C ALA A 34 10.40 5.08 0.80
N VAL A 35 11.07 5.03 1.96
CA VAL A 35 11.64 3.80 2.51
C VAL A 35 10.52 3.00 3.17
N ARG A 36 10.11 1.88 2.56
CA ARG A 36 9.06 1.04 3.12
C ARG A 36 9.63 -0.04 4.04
N ARG A 37 9.04 -0.17 5.23
CA ARG A 37 9.38 -1.24 6.19
C ARG A 37 9.25 -2.62 5.54
N ASN A 38 10.20 -3.52 5.82
CA ASN A 38 10.16 -4.91 5.37
C ASN A 38 8.87 -5.61 5.81
N LEU A 39 8.28 -6.38 4.90
CA LEU A 39 7.10 -7.20 5.20
C LEU A 39 7.48 -8.35 6.13
N ARG A 40 6.62 -8.63 7.12
CA ARG A 40 6.71 -9.86 7.91
C ARG A 40 6.51 -11.07 6.98
N SER A 41 7.17 -12.18 7.27
CA SER A 41 7.09 -13.43 6.49
C SER A 41 5.66 -13.83 6.15
N LYS A 42 4.77 -13.87 7.17
CA LYS A 42 3.34 -14.19 7.01
C LYS A 42 2.56 -13.24 6.08
N SER A 43 3.06 -12.02 5.86
CA SER A 43 2.39 -11.04 5.00
C SER A 43 2.83 -11.12 3.55
N LYS A 44 4.01 -11.70 3.25
CA LYS A 44 4.56 -11.77 1.89
C LYS A 44 3.61 -12.47 0.92
N TYR A 45 3.10 -13.66 1.31
CA TYR A 45 2.16 -14.44 0.50
C TYR A 45 0.90 -13.65 0.13
N ARG A 46 0.30 -12.93 1.08
CA ARG A 46 -0.92 -12.16 0.80
C ARG A 46 -0.66 -10.98 -0.14
N TYR A 47 0.56 -10.42 -0.11
CA TYR A 47 0.96 -9.33 -1.00
C TYR A 47 1.26 -9.85 -2.41
N SER A 48 1.94 -11.01 -2.53
CA SER A 48 2.18 -11.63 -3.84
C SER A 48 0.87 -12.03 -4.52
N LEU A 49 -0.05 -12.66 -3.79
CA LEU A 49 -1.36 -13.02 -4.32
C LEU A 49 -2.14 -11.78 -4.83
N ALA A 50 -2.06 -10.66 -4.12
CA ALA A 50 -2.72 -9.42 -4.56
C ALA A 50 -2.13 -8.89 -5.89
N LEU A 51 -0.82 -9.05 -6.10
CA LEU A 51 -0.17 -8.72 -7.38
C LEU A 51 -0.55 -9.70 -8.49
N GLU A 52 -0.63 -11.00 -8.19
CA GLU A 52 -1.03 -12.02 -9.17
C GLU A 52 -2.44 -11.79 -9.69
N VAL A 53 -3.37 -11.42 -8.80
CA VAL A 53 -4.73 -11.02 -9.19
C VAL A 53 -4.70 -9.78 -10.07
N TRP A 54 -3.94 -8.75 -9.69
CA TRP A 54 -3.76 -7.55 -10.52
C TRP A 54 -3.20 -7.89 -11.91
N HIS A 55 -2.14 -8.69 -12.00
CA HIS A 55 -1.56 -9.06 -13.30
C HIS A 55 -2.56 -9.83 -14.16
N SER A 56 -3.43 -10.63 -13.55
CA SER A 56 -4.49 -11.34 -14.25
C SER A 56 -5.57 -10.40 -14.77
N TYR A 57 -5.98 -9.42 -13.96
CA TYR A 57 -6.85 -8.32 -14.38
C TYR A 57 -6.22 -7.52 -15.54
N GLU A 58 -4.97 -7.08 -15.36
CA GLU A 58 -4.25 -6.27 -16.33
C GLU A 58 -4.14 -7.01 -17.67
N ARG A 59 -3.76 -8.30 -17.68
CA ARG A 59 -3.71 -9.11 -18.92
C ARG A 59 -5.03 -9.12 -19.70
N LYS A 60 -6.17 -9.05 -19.00
CA LYS A 60 -7.50 -9.08 -19.61
C LYS A 60 -7.97 -7.70 -20.08
N TYR A 61 -7.56 -6.63 -19.40
CA TYR A 61 -8.05 -5.26 -19.62
C TYR A 61 -6.92 -4.26 -19.94
N ARG A 62 -5.98 -4.64 -20.82
CA ARG A 62 -4.85 -3.75 -21.19
C ARG A 62 -5.29 -2.60 -22.10
N PRO A 63 -4.66 -1.41 -21.98
CA PRO A 63 -3.72 -1.01 -20.92
C PRO A 63 -4.47 -0.63 -19.62
N SER A 64 -3.90 -0.96 -18.46
CA SER A 64 -4.47 -0.64 -17.14
C SER A 64 -3.42 0.00 -16.24
N ASP A 65 -3.76 1.13 -15.61
CA ASP A 65 -2.90 1.84 -14.65
C ASP A 65 -3.62 1.95 -13.30
N PRO A 66 -3.07 1.43 -12.19
CA PRO A 66 -3.75 1.50 -10.90
C PRO A 66 -3.69 2.89 -10.26
N ARG A 67 -3.05 3.87 -10.91
CA ARG A 67 -3.15 5.29 -10.58
C ARG A 67 -4.39 5.94 -11.19
N ASP A 68 -5.10 5.24 -12.08
CA ASP A 68 -6.38 5.67 -12.62
C ASP A 68 -7.54 5.19 -11.73
N MET A 69 -8.45 6.09 -11.40
CA MET A 69 -9.57 5.79 -10.50
C MET A 69 -10.57 4.80 -11.11
N GLN A 70 -10.89 4.93 -12.40
CA GLN A 70 -11.85 4.06 -13.08
C GLN A 70 -11.29 2.64 -13.22
N VAL A 71 -10.00 2.51 -13.54
CA VAL A 71 -9.30 1.21 -13.54
C VAL A 71 -9.41 0.56 -12.17
N MET A 72 -9.15 1.30 -11.09
CA MET A 72 -9.23 0.72 -9.75
C MET A 72 -10.66 0.38 -9.32
N LYS A 73 -11.66 1.14 -9.77
CA LYS A 73 -13.08 0.81 -9.53
C LYS A 73 -13.47 -0.48 -10.22
N HIS A 74 -13.11 -0.64 -11.49
CA HIS A 74 -13.37 -1.86 -12.25
C HIS A 74 -12.59 -3.07 -11.69
N CYS A 75 -11.36 -2.87 -11.22
CA CYS A 75 -10.59 -3.90 -10.53
C CYS A 75 -11.25 -4.31 -9.19
N ALA A 76 -11.78 -3.34 -8.43
CA ALA A 76 -12.51 -3.63 -7.19
C ALA A 76 -13.79 -4.42 -7.46
N GLU A 77 -14.54 -4.09 -8.51
CA GLU A 77 -15.72 -4.83 -8.94
C GLU A 77 -15.36 -6.27 -9.38
N THR A 78 -14.27 -6.43 -10.13
CA THR A 78 -13.74 -7.75 -10.49
C THR A 78 -13.42 -8.59 -9.25
N LEU A 79 -12.80 -7.99 -8.23
CA LEU A 79 -12.52 -8.65 -6.96
C LEU A 79 -13.80 -8.99 -6.19
N ALA A 80 -14.78 -8.08 -6.18
CA ALA A 80 -16.05 -8.29 -5.50
C ALA A 80 -16.79 -9.51 -6.06
N LEU A 81 -16.88 -9.60 -7.40
CA LEU A 81 -17.56 -10.69 -8.09
C LEU A 81 -16.76 -12.00 -8.10
N GLY A 82 -15.43 -11.94 -7.97
CA GLY A 82 -14.53 -13.10 -8.05
C GLY A 82 -14.09 -13.69 -6.70
N MET A 83 -14.30 -13.00 -5.58
CA MET A 83 -13.84 -13.47 -4.27
C MET A 83 -14.78 -14.54 -3.68
N ILE A 84 -14.26 -15.74 -3.43
CA ILE A 84 -14.96 -16.86 -2.76
C ILE A 84 -14.81 -16.77 -1.22
N GLY A 85 -14.78 -15.54 -0.68
CA GLY A 85 -14.38 -15.27 0.71
C GLY A 85 -15.47 -15.46 1.77
N LYS A 86 -15.36 -14.74 2.89
CA LYS A 86 -16.53 -14.49 3.75
C LYS A 86 -17.51 -13.63 2.97
N LEU A 87 -18.56 -14.26 2.51
CA LEU A 87 -19.66 -13.63 1.82
C LEU A 87 -20.68 -13.14 2.84
N ASP A 88 -21.40 -12.07 2.53
CA ASP A 88 -22.63 -11.75 3.25
C ASP A 88 -23.64 -12.89 3.10
N GLU A 89 -24.57 -12.98 4.05
CA GLU A 89 -25.55 -14.07 4.08
C GLU A 89 -26.66 -13.88 3.03
N GLU A 90 -26.85 -12.65 2.54
CA GLU A 90 -27.96 -12.22 1.68
C GLU A 90 -27.62 -12.38 0.20
N ASP A 91 -26.56 -11.71 -0.27
CA ASP A 91 -26.18 -11.66 -1.70
C ASP A 91 -25.06 -12.63 -2.05
N LYS A 92 -24.45 -13.26 -1.04
CA LYS A 92 -23.23 -14.05 -1.16
C LYS A 92 -22.10 -13.24 -1.82
N LEU A 93 -21.97 -11.97 -1.46
CA LEU A 93 -20.90 -11.08 -1.92
C LEU A 93 -19.90 -10.76 -0.80
N PRO A 94 -18.62 -10.47 -1.11
CA PRO A 94 -17.66 -10.07 -0.09
C PRO A 94 -18.08 -8.74 0.54
N THR A 95 -18.02 -8.67 1.88
CA THR A 95 -18.35 -7.44 2.60
C THR A 95 -17.47 -6.25 2.16
N PRO A 96 -17.98 -5.01 2.22
CA PRO A 96 -17.20 -3.81 1.85
C PRO A 96 -15.84 -3.72 2.56
N ASP A 97 -15.78 -4.13 3.84
CA ASP A 97 -14.54 -4.16 4.61
C ASP A 97 -13.55 -5.21 4.11
N SER A 98 -14.04 -6.38 3.69
CA SER A 98 -13.21 -7.43 3.09
C SER A 98 -12.60 -6.95 1.78
N LEU A 99 -13.41 -6.35 0.91
CA LEU A 99 -12.95 -5.78 -0.35
C LEU A 99 -11.93 -4.66 -0.12
N ARG A 100 -12.22 -3.72 0.80
CA ARG A 100 -11.27 -2.66 1.19
C ARG A 100 -9.96 -3.23 1.72
N GLY A 101 -10.02 -4.29 2.52
CA GLY A 101 -8.85 -4.99 3.03
C GLY A 101 -7.97 -5.57 1.92
N SER A 102 -8.59 -6.16 0.89
CA SER A 102 -7.92 -6.66 -0.31
C SER A 102 -7.32 -5.53 -1.14
N MET A 103 -8.09 -4.48 -1.44
CA MET A 103 -7.63 -3.32 -2.22
C MET A 103 -6.45 -2.61 -1.56
N ARG A 104 -6.52 -2.37 -0.23
CA ARG A 104 -5.40 -1.78 0.52
C ARG A 104 -4.14 -2.64 0.43
N ARG A 105 -4.29 -3.96 0.42
CA ARG A 105 -3.15 -4.87 0.30
C ARG A 105 -2.55 -4.81 -1.10
N PHE A 106 -3.40 -4.79 -2.12
CA PHE A 106 -2.99 -4.57 -3.51
C PHE A 106 -2.19 -3.26 -3.64
N TYR A 107 -2.74 -2.12 -3.20
CA TYR A 107 -2.06 -0.83 -3.29
C TYR A 107 -0.67 -0.89 -2.67
N ASN A 108 -0.57 -1.38 -1.44
CA ASN A 108 0.72 -1.49 -0.77
C ASN A 108 1.68 -2.46 -1.48
N ALA A 109 1.18 -3.51 -2.13
CA ALA A 109 2.00 -4.49 -2.86
C ALA A 109 2.50 -3.91 -4.18
N TRP A 110 1.60 -3.32 -4.97
CA TRP A 110 1.92 -2.69 -6.25
C TRP A 110 2.94 -1.59 -6.08
N GLU A 111 2.69 -0.69 -5.14
CA GLU A 111 3.61 0.40 -4.88
C GLU A 111 5.00 -0.09 -4.46
N ARG A 112 5.08 -1.16 -3.65
CA ARG A 112 6.35 -1.78 -3.24
C ARG A 112 7.09 -2.39 -4.42
N HIS A 113 6.35 -3.03 -5.33
CA HIS A 113 6.91 -3.70 -6.49
C HIS A 113 7.47 -2.69 -7.51
N TYR A 114 6.68 -1.66 -7.84
CA TYR A 114 7.05 -0.68 -8.87
C TYR A 114 7.81 0.53 -8.33
N ASN A 115 7.92 0.66 -7.00
CA ASN A 115 8.52 1.81 -6.32
C ASN A 115 7.89 3.15 -6.76
N LEU A 116 6.58 3.12 -6.96
CA LEU A 116 5.71 4.24 -7.30
C LEU A 116 4.68 4.45 -6.19
N GLU A 117 3.88 5.49 -6.35
CA GLU A 117 2.77 5.82 -5.45
C GLU A 117 1.46 5.91 -6.23
N ILE A 118 0.42 5.29 -5.66
CA ILE A 118 -0.95 5.45 -6.12
C ILE A 118 -1.53 6.68 -5.42
N PRO A 119 -2.14 7.62 -6.17
CA PRO A 119 -2.76 8.81 -5.62
C PRO A 119 -3.71 8.52 -4.45
N LEU A 120 -3.70 9.39 -3.45
CA LEU A 120 -4.43 9.17 -2.20
C LEU A 120 -5.96 9.22 -2.39
N ASP A 121 -6.42 10.02 -3.33
CA ASP A 121 -7.81 10.08 -3.80
C ASP A 121 -8.26 8.73 -4.38
N VAL A 122 -7.45 8.07 -5.21
CA VAL A 122 -7.73 6.72 -5.71
C VAL A 122 -7.86 5.74 -4.55
N LYS A 123 -6.91 5.75 -3.59
CA LYS A 123 -6.97 4.88 -2.40
C LYS A 123 -8.20 5.14 -1.53
N ARG A 124 -8.57 6.41 -1.34
CA ARG A 124 -9.71 6.84 -0.51
C ARG A 124 -11.05 6.61 -1.18
N SER A 125 -11.12 6.64 -2.51
CA SER A 125 -12.34 6.37 -3.27
C SER A 125 -12.90 4.96 -3.05
N MET A 126 -12.09 4.03 -2.52
CA MET A 126 -12.51 2.67 -2.15
C MET A 126 -13.07 2.57 -0.73
N ALA A 127 -13.14 3.67 0.01
CA ALA A 127 -13.88 3.70 1.28
C ALA A 127 -15.39 3.80 0.99
N PRO A 128 -16.25 3.05 1.70
CA PRO A 128 -17.69 3.20 1.54
C PRO A 128 -18.10 4.62 1.93
N VAL A 129 -18.70 5.34 0.98
CA VAL A 129 -19.43 6.58 1.25
C VAL A 129 -20.78 6.13 1.80
N SER A 130 -20.84 5.90 3.12
CA SER A 130 -22.07 5.71 3.93
C SER A 130 -23.27 5.01 3.25
N LYS A 131 -23.49 3.69 3.48
CA LYS A 131 -24.73 2.92 3.17
C LYS A 131 -25.64 3.47 2.03
N ALA A 132 -25.07 3.90 0.92
CA ALA A 132 -25.83 4.40 -0.21
C ALA A 132 -25.83 3.29 -1.26
N VAL A 133 -26.90 2.49 -1.18
CA VAL A 133 -27.55 1.73 -2.25
C VAL A 133 -26.74 1.76 -3.56
N VAL A 134 -25.98 0.70 -3.81
CA VAL A 134 -25.59 0.38 -5.19
C VAL A 134 -26.85 -0.23 -5.79
N THR A 135 -27.67 0.60 -6.42
CA THR A 135 -28.77 0.12 -7.26
C THR A 135 -28.17 -0.36 -8.56
N ARG A 136 -28.29 -1.65 -8.83
CA ARG A 136 -28.38 -2.17 -10.19
C ARG A 136 -29.20 -3.44 -10.21
#